data_AF-A0AA51D9C5-F1
#
_entry.id   AF-A0AA51D9C5-F1
#
_cell.length_a   1.000
_cell.length_b   1.000
_cell.length_c   1.000
_cell.angle_alpha   90.00
_cell.angle_beta   90.00
_cell.angle_gamma   90.00
#
_symmetry.space_group_name_H-M   'P 1'
#
loop_
_entity.id
_entity.type
_entity.pdbx_description
1 polymer ?
#
loop_
_entity_poly.entity_id
_entity_poly.type
_entity_poly.pdbx_seq_one_letter_code
_entity_poly.pdbx_strand_id
1 'polypeptide(L)'
;MESVSIKLLTLSDIDQLFEFEKENRVYFKNIGLPRIDEYYNYNFFVQIVKELVCEQDKGMHYMYTVVDSGKQFVGKYNQYMLQHGKWIDSLLFEKILD
;
A
#
# COMPACT_ATOMS: atom_id res chain seq x y z
N MET A 1 -19.80 -2.36 -15.36
CA MET A 1 -19.19 -1.62 -14.25
C MET A 1 -18.18 -2.56 -13.63
N GLU A 2 -16.89 -2.27 -13.75
CA GLU A 2 -15.87 -3.10 -13.10
C GLU A 2 -15.98 -2.90 -11.59
N SER A 3 -16.11 -3.99 -10.84
CA SER A 3 -16.20 -3.94 -9.39
C SER A 3 -14.80 -3.90 -8.78
N VAL A 4 -14.55 -2.93 -7.93
CA VAL A 4 -13.34 -2.89 -7.08
C VAL A 4 -13.67 -3.40 -5.70
N SER A 5 -12.71 -4.08 -5.07
CA SER A 5 -12.81 -4.52 -3.68
C SER A 5 -11.62 -4.03 -2.88
N ILE A 6 -11.85 -3.79 -1.59
CA ILE A 6 -10.83 -3.33 -0.64
C ILE A 6 -10.66 -4.44 0.39
N LYS A 7 -9.43 -4.85 0.64
CA LYS A 7 -9.08 -5.82 1.69
C LYS A 7 -7.93 -5.30 2.54
N LEU A 8 -7.89 -5.68 3.82
CA LEU A 8 -6.76 -5.36 4.69
C LEU A 8 -5.48 -6.03 4.15
N LEU A 9 -4.35 -5.34 4.24
CA LEU A 9 -3.06 -5.87 3.83
C LEU A 9 -2.68 -7.05 4.72
N THR A 10 -2.25 -8.14 4.09
CA THR A 10 -1.75 -9.35 4.75
C THR A 10 -0.37 -9.74 4.24
N LEU A 11 0.32 -10.62 4.96
CA LEU A 11 1.63 -11.13 4.52
C LEU A 11 1.54 -11.93 3.20
N SER A 12 0.38 -12.50 2.86
CA SER A 12 0.19 -13.18 1.57
C SER A 12 0.15 -12.23 0.38
N ASP A 13 0.03 -10.92 0.62
CA ASP A 13 -0.05 -9.91 -0.43
C ASP A 13 1.32 -9.36 -0.85
N ILE A 14 2.40 -9.76 -0.14
CA ILE A 14 3.74 -9.18 -0.31
C ILE A 14 4.22 -9.24 -1.76
N ASP A 15 4.11 -10.41 -2.40
CA ASP A 15 4.65 -10.60 -3.75
C ASP A 15 3.92 -9.73 -4.78
N GLN A 16 2.58 -9.73 -4.70
CA GLN A 16 1.74 -8.95 -5.61
C GLN A 16 1.90 -7.45 -5.39
N LEU A 17 2.00 -7.01 -4.12
CA LEU A 17 2.24 -5.61 -3.79
C LEU A 17 3.63 -5.17 -4.24
N PHE A 18 4.65 -6.02 -4.10
CA PHE A 18 6.01 -5.69 -4.52
C PHE A 18 6.11 -5.46 -6.05
N GLU A 19 5.49 -6.34 -6.85
CA GLU A 19 5.45 -6.15 -8.30
C GLU A 19 4.67 -4.88 -8.67
N PHE A 20 3.54 -4.62 -8.02
CA PHE A 20 2.79 -3.37 -8.21
C PHE A 20 3.66 -2.13 -7.92
N GLU A 21 4.41 -2.09 -6.82
CA GLU A 21 5.28 -0.95 -6.52
C GLU A 21 6.37 -0.77 -7.58
N LYS A 22 6.97 -1.88 -8.04
CA LYS A 22 8.02 -1.87 -9.06
C LYS A 22 7.52 -1.36 -10.41
N GLU A 23 6.40 -1.88 -10.88
CA GLU A 23 5.78 -1.49 -12.14
C GLU A 23 5.43 0.00 -12.14
N ASN A 24 4.98 0.51 -10.99
CA ASN A 24 4.54 1.90 -10.83
C ASN A 24 5.63 2.84 -10.31
N ARG A 25 6.89 2.40 -10.18
CA ARG A 25 8.01 3.21 -9.68
C ARG A 25 8.17 4.52 -10.43
N VAL A 26 8.10 4.48 -11.76
CA VAL A 26 8.26 5.66 -12.62
C VAL A 26 7.08 6.62 -12.42
N TYR A 27 5.86 6.07 -12.36
CA TYR A 27 4.65 6.83 -12.10
C TYR A 27 4.75 7.57 -10.75
N PHE A 28 5.07 6.87 -9.66
CA PHE A 28 5.24 7.46 -8.33
C PHE A 28 6.33 8.52 -8.27
N LYS A 29 7.42 8.34 -9.03
CA LYS A 29 8.45 9.38 -9.18
C LYS A 29 7.90 10.65 -9.84
N ASN A 30 7.08 10.51 -10.89
CA ASN A 30 6.58 11.64 -11.68
C ASN A 30 5.57 12.51 -10.92
N ILE A 31 4.79 11.92 -10.02
CA ILE A 31 3.81 12.62 -9.17
C ILE A 31 4.41 13.20 -7.87
N GLY A 32 5.73 13.01 -7.63
CA GLY A 32 6.40 13.52 -6.44
C GLY A 32 6.38 12.60 -5.21
N LEU A 33 6.12 11.30 -5.37
CA LEU A 33 6.20 10.28 -4.31
C LEU A 33 7.32 9.24 -4.55
N PRO A 34 8.56 9.65 -4.85
CA PRO A 34 9.63 8.69 -5.10
C PRO A 34 9.93 7.88 -3.82
N ARG A 35 10.23 6.60 -4.00
CA ARG A 35 10.82 5.75 -2.96
C ARG A 35 12.31 5.63 -3.20
N ILE A 36 13.07 5.50 -2.11
CA ILE A 36 14.50 5.19 -2.18
C ILE A 36 14.73 3.85 -2.87
N ASP A 37 15.88 3.66 -3.51
CA ASP A 37 16.16 2.46 -4.31
C ASP A 37 16.09 1.17 -3.48
N GLU A 38 16.49 1.23 -2.20
CA GLU A 38 16.42 0.13 -1.24
C GLU A 38 15.00 -0.41 -1.07
N TYR A 39 13.97 0.43 -1.25
CA TYR A 39 12.56 0.03 -1.20
C TYR A 39 12.22 -1.06 -2.24
N TYR A 40 12.93 -1.06 -3.37
CA TYR A 40 12.74 -2.03 -4.45
C TYR A 40 13.65 -3.26 -4.31
N ASN A 41 14.30 -3.44 -3.15
CA ASN A 41 14.91 -4.71 -2.75
C ASN A 41 13.85 -5.58 -2.06
N TYR A 42 13.62 -6.79 -2.58
CA TYR A 42 12.56 -7.67 -2.07
C TYR A 42 12.71 -8.00 -0.58
N ASN A 43 13.91 -8.29 -0.10
CA ASN A 43 14.13 -8.62 1.32
C ASN A 43 13.83 -7.43 2.23
N PHE A 44 14.23 -6.23 1.82
CA PHE A 44 13.93 -5.00 2.55
C PHE A 44 12.43 -4.70 2.54
N PHE A 45 11.79 -4.85 1.38
CA PHE A 45 10.36 -4.69 1.21
C PHE A 45 9.53 -5.64 2.11
N VAL A 46 9.93 -6.91 2.19
CA VAL A 46 9.31 -7.89 3.09
C VAL A 46 9.35 -7.43 4.54
N GLN A 47 10.45 -6.82 5.00
CA GLN A 47 10.53 -6.29 6.37
C GLN A 47 9.56 -5.13 6.60
N ILE A 48 9.47 -4.21 5.64
CA ILE A 48 8.50 -3.11 5.68
C ILE A 48 7.07 -3.65 5.83
N VAL A 49 6.67 -4.62 4.99
CA VAL A 49 5.30 -5.16 5.05
C VAL A 49 5.04 -5.91 6.35
N LYS A 50 6.02 -6.66 6.87
CA LYS A 50 5.90 -7.31 8.19
C LYS A 50 5.69 -6.32 9.31
N GLU A 51 6.41 -5.20 9.28
CA GLU A 51 6.25 -4.13 10.26
C GLU A 51 4.85 -3.51 10.15
N LEU A 52 4.39 -3.19 8.94
CA LEU A 52 3.04 -2.67 8.70
C LEU A 52 1.94 -3.60 9.23
N VAL A 53 2.05 -4.90 8.99
CA VAL A 53 1.09 -5.89 9.54
C VAL A 53 1.19 -5.98 11.07
N CYS A 54 2.38 -5.87 11.66
CA CYS A 54 2.55 -5.82 13.10
C CYS A 54 1.93 -4.55 13.73
N GLU A 55 2.01 -3.40 13.05
CA GLU A 55 1.36 -2.17 13.48
C GLU A 55 -0.17 -2.26 13.37
N GLN A 56 -0.67 -2.96 12.35
CA GLN A 56 -2.09 -3.30 12.20
C GLN A 56 -2.62 -4.13 13.36
N ASP A 57 -1.90 -5.17 13.76
CA ASP A 57 -2.30 -6.04 14.86
C ASP A 57 -2.34 -5.28 16.20
N LYS A 58 -1.54 -4.21 16.33
CA LYS A 58 -1.53 -3.32 17.50
C LYS A 58 -2.60 -2.21 17.44
N GLY A 59 -3.36 -2.13 16.34
CA GLY A 59 -4.33 -1.05 16.13
C GLY A 59 -3.68 0.32 16.09
N MET A 60 -2.48 0.45 15.49
CA MET A 60 -1.79 1.73 15.32
C MET A 60 -2.00 2.31 13.91
N HIS A 61 -2.09 1.45 12.91
CA HIS A 61 -2.18 1.82 11.51
C HIS A 61 -2.90 0.71 10.73
N TYR A 62 -3.71 1.04 9.73
CA TYR A 62 -4.27 0.04 8.82
C TYR A 62 -3.95 0.35 7.37
N MET A 63 -3.28 -0.59 6.69
CA MET A 63 -3.11 -0.54 5.24
C MET A 63 -4.08 -1.52 4.59
N TYR A 64 -4.71 -1.06 3.53
CA TYR A 64 -5.63 -1.81 2.70
C TYR A 64 -5.13 -1.82 1.26
N THR A 65 -5.47 -2.86 0.55
CA THR A 65 -5.15 -3.06 -0.86
C THR A 65 -6.46 -2.97 -1.65
N VAL A 66 -6.40 -2.31 -2.80
CA VAL A 66 -7.53 -2.17 -3.70
C VAL A 66 -7.28 -3.09 -4.88
N VAL A 67 -8.20 -4.02 -5.12
CA VAL A 67 -8.10 -4.97 -6.22
C VAL A 67 -9.31 -4.89 -7.13
N ASP A 68 -9.09 -5.11 -8.42
CA ASP A 68 -10.17 -5.21 -9.40
C ASP A 68 -10.89 -6.57 -9.34
N SER A 69 -11.88 -6.76 -10.21
CA SER A 69 -12.63 -8.01 -10.34
C SER A 69 -11.77 -9.21 -10.77
N GLY A 70 -10.60 -8.96 -11.36
CA GLY A 70 -9.59 -9.97 -11.70
C GLY A 70 -8.60 -10.25 -10.57
N LYS A 71 -8.79 -9.65 -9.38
CA LYS A 71 -7.88 -9.69 -8.23
C LYS A 71 -6.50 -9.05 -8.50
N GLN A 72 -6.39 -8.18 -9.51
CA GLN A 72 -5.18 -7.40 -9.74
C GLN A 72 -5.13 -6.19 -8.82
N PHE A 73 -3.94 -5.87 -8.31
CA PHE A 73 -3.75 -4.67 -7.50
C PHE A 73 -3.89 -3.44 -8.39
N VAL A 74 -4.83 -2.57 -8.03
CA VAL A 74 -5.08 -1.30 -8.73
C VAL A 74 -4.84 -0.09 -7.83
N GLY A 75 -4.41 -0.32 -6.59
CA GLY A 75 -4.07 0.73 -5.63
C GLY A 75 -3.95 0.23 -4.20
N LYS A 76 -3.66 1.16 -3.28
CA LYS A 76 -3.59 0.94 -1.83
C LYS A 76 -4.28 2.09 -1.10
N TYR A 77 -4.82 1.82 0.09
CA TYR A 77 -5.51 2.79 0.95
C TYR A 77 -4.99 2.65 2.39
N ASN A 78 -4.62 3.76 3.03
CA ASN A 78 -4.25 3.76 4.44
C ASN A 78 -5.37 4.40 5.27
N GLN A 79 -5.74 3.76 6.38
CA GLN A 79 -6.69 4.28 7.36
C GLN A 79 -5.94 4.62 8.66
N TYR A 80 -6.19 5.82 9.17
CA TYR A 80 -5.57 6.32 10.40
C TYR A 80 -6.62 6.59 11.48
N MET A 81 -6.22 6.39 12.74
CA MET A 81 -7.06 6.55 13.94
C MET A 81 -6.64 7.78 14.75
N LEU A 82 -7.61 8.39 15.42
CA LEU A 82 -7.39 9.51 16.35
C LEU A 82 -6.71 8.99 17.63
N GLN A 83 -5.43 9.29 17.82
CA GLN A 83 -4.71 8.98 19.06
C GLN A 83 -4.15 10.27 19.68
N HIS A 84 -4.43 10.50 20.97
CA HIS A 84 -3.89 11.64 21.74
C HIS A 84 -4.09 13.03 21.09
N GLY A 85 -5.18 13.23 20.35
CA GLY A 85 -5.58 14.54 19.83
C GLY A 85 -4.78 15.03 18.61
N LYS A 86 -4.00 14.16 17.95
CA LYS A 86 -3.35 14.48 16.68
C LYS A 86 -3.93 13.63 15.56
N TRP A 87 -4.39 14.28 14.51
CA TRP A 87 -4.63 13.65 13.21
C TRP A 87 -3.29 13.45 12.53
N ILE A 88 -3.00 12.22 12.15
CA ILE A 88 -1.80 11.85 11.41
C ILE A 88 -2.33 11.42 10.05
N ASP A 89 -2.19 12.28 9.03
CA ASP A 89 -2.87 12.10 7.73
C ASP A 89 -1.92 12.24 6.53
N SER A 90 -2.17 11.42 5.51
CA SER A 90 -2.24 11.81 4.10
C SER A 90 -3.14 10.80 3.36
N LEU A 91 -4.21 11.26 2.72
CA LEU A 91 -5.06 10.45 1.83
C LEU A 91 -4.44 10.43 0.43
N LEU A 92 -3.98 9.27 -0.05
CA LEU A 92 -3.49 9.14 -1.42
C LEU A 92 -4.17 7.95 -2.10
N PHE A 93 -5.11 8.29 -2.99
CA PHE A 93 -5.81 7.37 -3.85
C PHE A 93 -5.22 7.52 -5.25
N GLU A 94 -4.51 6.49 -5.73
CA GLU A 94 -4.07 6.44 -7.13
C GLU A 94 -4.57 5.15 -7.74
N LYS A 95 -5.67 5.30 -8.48
CA LYS A 95 -6.12 4.33 -9.46
C LYS A 95 -5.21 4.50 -10.67
N ILE A 96 -4.31 3.56 -10.89
CA ILE A 96 -3.50 3.53 -12.10
C ILE A 96 -4.35 2.81 -13.15
N LEU A 97 -5.08 3.62 -13.91
CA LEU A 97 -5.72 3.18 -15.15
C LEU A 97 -4.76 3.54 -16.30
N ASP A 98 -4.52 2.57 -17.18
CA ASP A 98 -4.03 2.85 -18.53
C ASP A 98 -4.98 3.80 -19.30
#